data_AF-A0A9X1RKK6-F1
#
_entry.id   AF-A0A9X1RKK6-F1
#
_cell.length_a   1.000
_cell.length_b   1.000
_cell.length_c   1.000
_cell.angle_alpha   90.00
_cell.angle_beta   90.00
_cell.angle_gamma   90.00
#
_symmetry.space_group_name_H-M   'P 1'
#
loop_
_entity.id
_entity.type
_entity.pdbx_description
1 polymer ?
#
loop_
_entity_poly.entity_id
_entity_poly.type
_entity_poly.pdbx_seq_one_letter_code
_entity_poly.pdbx_strand_id
1 'polypeptide(L)'
;MRISYFVSLLATLSAALITTNAHALTLVSTIDGGYNIDAYDTPSLRISNTTAYSFTGVSILLQAYQGLNNGDSQTVTLSDIAPNSLSTVIWNGSTVPHNLFAYDYDDEWGQTTSNSGCVVTSSLCSFVGNFKVTFTATWNNPAYGPGGTPITAIFSPSSNATGGFVGWEGLDPFGLSETTYDDHVGTPNGVLANIYVGTPTTVGGVPEPSTWAMMLLGFCSISFMAYRRRSNFTVRAL
;
A
#
# COMPACT_ATOMS: atom_id res chain seq x y z
N MET A 1 47.09 -50.37 -4.56
CA MET A 1 45.98 -50.27 -3.58
C MET A 1 45.85 -48.80 -3.19
N ARG A 2 44.95 -48.04 -3.84
CA ARG A 2 44.69 -46.62 -3.53
C ARG A 2 43.21 -46.51 -3.17
N ILE A 3 42.93 -46.16 -1.92
CA ILE A 3 41.59 -45.99 -1.36
C ILE A 3 41.19 -44.54 -1.60
N SER A 4 40.23 -44.32 -2.49
CA SER A 4 39.63 -43.02 -2.78
C SER A 4 38.54 -42.72 -1.75
N TYR A 5 38.72 -41.67 -0.96
CA TYR A 5 37.68 -41.14 -0.07
C TYR A 5 36.75 -40.23 -0.87
N PHE A 6 35.53 -40.70 -1.11
CA PHE A 6 34.42 -39.88 -1.60
C PHE A 6 33.82 -39.09 -0.43
N VAL A 7 33.99 -37.77 -0.43
CA VAL A 7 33.28 -36.87 0.48
C VAL A 7 31.92 -36.57 -0.13
N SER A 8 30.86 -37.13 0.45
CA SER A 8 29.46 -36.83 0.12
C SER A 8 29.02 -35.58 0.90
N LEU A 9 28.98 -34.43 0.24
CA LEU A 9 28.38 -33.22 0.78
C LEU A 9 26.87 -33.27 0.52
N LEU A 10 26.08 -33.64 1.52
CA LEU A 10 24.62 -33.65 1.44
C LEU A 10 24.10 -32.24 1.77
N ALA A 11 23.76 -31.46 0.75
CA ALA A 11 23.10 -30.17 0.93
C ALA A 11 21.60 -30.38 1.14
N THR A 12 21.13 -30.24 2.38
CA THR A 12 19.70 -30.22 2.70
C THR A 12 19.09 -28.90 2.24
N LEU A 13 18.37 -28.93 1.12
CA LEU A 13 17.54 -27.84 0.64
C LEU A 13 16.23 -27.83 1.44
N SER A 14 16.18 -27.04 2.51
CA SER A 14 14.93 -26.78 3.24
C SER A 14 14.06 -25.85 2.41
N ALA A 15 13.10 -26.42 1.65
CA ALA A 15 12.05 -25.63 1.02
C ALA A 15 11.13 -25.09 2.13
N ALA A 16 11.20 -23.79 2.40
CA ALA A 16 10.20 -23.12 3.21
C ALA A 16 8.85 -23.22 2.47
N LEU A 17 7.90 -23.99 3.00
CA LEU A 17 6.53 -23.95 2.52
C LEU A 17 5.98 -22.55 2.81
N ILE A 18 5.81 -21.75 1.75
CA ILE A 18 5.02 -20.54 1.81
C ILE A 18 3.56 -21.01 1.89
N THR A 19 3.01 -21.09 3.10
CA THR A 19 1.57 -21.31 3.28
C THR A 19 0.86 -20.04 2.82
N THR A 20 0.46 -19.98 1.56
CA THR A 20 -0.47 -18.95 1.11
C THR A 20 -1.81 -19.24 1.76
N ASN A 21 -2.32 -18.32 2.58
CA ASN A 21 -3.70 -18.40 3.05
C ASN A 21 -4.60 -18.53 1.81
N ALA A 22 -5.34 -19.63 1.69
CA ALA A 22 -6.20 -19.93 0.53
C ALA A 22 -7.28 -18.85 0.29
N HIS A 23 -7.43 -17.93 1.24
CA HIS A 23 -8.38 -16.82 1.23
C HIS A 23 -7.75 -15.44 1.02
N ALA A 24 -6.43 -15.36 0.83
CA ALA A 24 -5.78 -14.10 0.49
C ALA A 24 -6.47 -13.49 -0.74
N LEU A 25 -6.79 -12.18 -0.68
CA LEU A 25 -7.50 -11.43 -1.73
C LEU A 25 -9.03 -11.61 -1.77
N THR A 26 -9.66 -12.22 -0.76
CA THR A 26 -11.13 -12.18 -0.64
C THR A 26 -11.57 -10.76 -0.28
N LEU A 27 -12.38 -10.12 -1.12
CA LEU A 27 -12.95 -8.79 -0.85
C LEU A 27 -13.92 -8.86 0.33
N VAL A 28 -13.70 -8.02 1.33
CA VAL A 28 -14.52 -7.95 2.55
C VAL A 28 -15.35 -6.67 2.58
N SER A 29 -14.75 -5.55 2.18
CA SER A 29 -15.41 -4.25 2.24
C SER A 29 -14.70 -3.17 1.42
N THR A 30 -15.18 -1.93 1.50
CA THR A 30 -14.57 -0.77 0.84
C THR A 30 -14.29 0.38 1.81
N ILE A 31 -13.36 1.24 1.40
CA ILE A 31 -13.08 2.54 2.01
C ILE A 31 -13.37 3.61 0.96
N ASP A 32 -14.27 4.51 1.28
CA ASP A 32 -14.61 5.65 0.45
C ASP A 32 -13.92 6.91 0.99
N GLY A 33 -13.46 7.74 0.06
CA GLY A 33 -12.90 9.05 0.38
C GLY A 33 -14.02 10.08 0.52
N GLY A 34 -13.90 10.95 1.51
CA GLY A 34 -14.78 12.09 1.65
C GLY A 34 -14.01 13.36 1.89
N TYR A 35 -14.42 14.42 1.21
CA TYR A 35 -13.92 15.76 1.46
C TYR A 35 -15.10 16.70 1.66
N ASN A 36 -15.03 17.52 2.70
CA ASN A 36 -16.09 18.44 3.10
C ASN A 36 -17.47 17.78 3.36
N ILE A 37 -17.50 16.48 3.68
CA ILE A 37 -18.79 15.80 3.92
C ILE A 37 -19.23 15.96 5.37
N ASP A 38 -18.27 15.81 6.29
CA ASP A 38 -18.55 15.78 7.72
C ASP A 38 -18.08 17.08 8.42
N ALA A 39 -17.12 17.81 7.84
CA ALA A 39 -16.67 19.14 8.28
C ALA A 39 -16.01 19.91 7.13
N TYR A 40 -16.12 21.25 7.17
CA TYR A 40 -15.50 22.15 6.18
C TYR A 40 -13.99 22.00 6.16
N ASP A 41 -13.43 21.95 4.95
CA ASP A 41 -12.01 21.71 4.68
C ASP A 41 -11.45 20.39 5.22
N THR A 42 -12.30 19.45 5.62
CA THR A 42 -11.81 18.31 6.38
C THR A 42 -11.71 17.01 5.57
N PRO A 43 -10.53 16.37 5.55
CA PRO A 43 -10.34 15.00 5.10
C PRO A 43 -11.19 14.02 5.91
N SER A 44 -11.83 13.08 5.22
CA SER A 44 -12.53 12.00 5.89
C SER A 44 -12.44 10.68 5.12
N LEU A 45 -12.53 9.58 5.86
CA LEU A 45 -12.67 8.23 5.30
C LEU A 45 -13.94 7.59 5.82
N ARG A 46 -14.66 6.92 4.93
CA ARG A 46 -15.88 6.17 5.24
C ARG A 46 -15.63 4.70 4.98
N ILE A 47 -15.57 3.93 6.07
CA ILE A 47 -15.28 2.50 6.04
C ILE A 47 -16.61 1.77 6.17
N SER A 48 -17.05 1.17 5.07
CA SER A 48 -18.22 0.31 5.10
C SER A 48 -17.83 -1.01 5.77
N ASN A 49 -18.76 -1.65 6.47
CA ASN A 49 -18.70 -3.07 6.81
C ASN A 49 -20.02 -3.69 6.38
N THR A 50 -20.08 -4.18 5.15
CA THR A 50 -21.27 -4.84 4.61
C THR A 50 -21.35 -6.33 4.99
N THR A 51 -20.49 -6.79 5.90
CA THR A 51 -20.44 -8.20 6.31
C THR A 51 -21.32 -8.45 7.53
N ALA A 52 -21.59 -9.73 7.79
CA ALA A 52 -22.31 -10.17 8.99
C ALA A 52 -21.45 -10.18 10.27
N TYR A 53 -20.17 -9.81 10.21
CA TYR A 53 -19.23 -9.88 11.33
C TYR A 53 -18.52 -8.56 11.57
N SER A 54 -18.12 -8.30 12.81
CA SER A 54 -17.44 -7.05 13.16
C SER A 54 -15.99 -7.02 12.67
N PHE A 55 -15.49 -5.81 12.48
CA PHE A 55 -14.07 -5.53 12.42
C PHE A 55 -13.61 -5.03 13.78
N THR A 56 -12.60 -5.66 14.36
CA THR A 56 -12.05 -5.30 15.67
C THR A 56 -10.59 -4.92 15.59
N GLY A 57 -10.12 -4.13 16.56
CA GLY A 57 -8.73 -3.66 16.58
C GLY A 57 -8.40 -2.82 15.34
N VAL A 58 -9.34 -1.96 14.96
CA VAL A 58 -9.28 -1.18 13.73
C VAL A 58 -8.26 -0.06 13.87
N SER A 59 -7.36 0.05 12.89
CA SER A 59 -6.32 1.08 12.88
C SER A 59 -6.06 1.62 11.48
N ILE A 60 -5.72 2.90 11.42
CA ILE A 60 -5.26 3.57 10.21
C ILE A 60 -3.88 4.15 10.48
N LEU A 61 -2.96 3.83 9.59
CA LEU A 61 -1.62 4.37 9.53
C LEU A 61 -1.49 5.25 8.29
N LEU A 62 -1.07 6.50 8.48
CA LEU A 62 -0.65 7.41 7.42
C LEU A 62 0.86 7.45 7.35
N GLN A 63 1.41 7.35 6.14
CA GLN A 63 2.84 7.44 5.88
C GLN A 63 3.07 8.44 4.74
N ALA A 64 3.59 9.61 5.07
CA ALA A 64 3.91 10.63 4.09
C ALA A 64 5.13 10.21 3.26
N TYR A 65 5.03 10.37 1.95
CA TYR A 65 6.07 9.93 0.99
C TYR A 65 6.54 11.03 0.03
N GLN A 66 6.03 12.24 0.21
CA GLN A 66 6.28 13.44 -0.60
C GLN A 66 6.23 14.68 0.28
N GLY A 67 6.67 15.82 -0.26
CA GLY A 67 6.51 17.13 0.36
C GLY A 67 7.28 17.35 1.65
N LEU A 68 6.85 18.37 2.39
CA LEU A 68 7.44 18.79 3.66
C LEU A 68 7.19 17.79 4.78
N ASN A 69 6.14 16.98 4.67
CA ASN A 69 5.85 15.90 5.60
C ASN A 69 6.54 14.57 5.24
N ASN A 70 7.39 14.52 4.20
CA ASN A 70 8.00 13.27 3.73
C ASN A 70 8.78 12.54 4.83
N GLY A 71 8.44 11.27 5.06
CA GLY A 71 9.06 10.43 6.09
C GLY A 71 8.29 10.40 7.41
N ASP A 72 7.31 11.29 7.60
CA ASP A 72 6.43 11.24 8.76
C ASP A 72 5.46 10.08 8.71
N SER A 73 5.06 9.63 9.89
CA SER A 73 4.16 8.51 10.07
C SER A 73 3.31 8.72 11.30
N GLN A 74 2.00 8.55 11.16
CA GLN A 74 1.06 8.68 12.28
C GLN A 74 0.00 7.58 12.22
N THR A 75 -0.40 7.10 13.39
CA THR A 75 -1.39 6.03 13.53
C THR A 75 -2.54 6.49 14.40
N VAL A 76 -3.77 6.23 13.95
CA VAL A 76 -4.97 6.34 14.77
C VAL A 76 -5.58 4.95 14.99
N THR A 77 -6.05 4.70 16.22
CA THR A 77 -6.85 3.53 16.55
C THR A 77 -8.30 3.95 16.62
N LEU A 78 -9.18 3.16 16.00
CA LEU A 78 -10.61 3.44 15.91
C LEU A 78 -11.39 2.49 16.81
N SER A 79 -12.66 2.82 17.02
CA SER A 79 -13.60 1.88 17.61
C SER A 79 -13.87 0.71 16.65
N ASP A 80 -14.29 -0.42 17.22
CA ASP A 80 -14.72 -1.58 16.45
C ASP A 80 -15.88 -1.21 15.50
N ILE A 81 -15.87 -1.76 14.30
CA ILE A 81 -16.89 -1.51 13.27
C ILE A 81 -17.88 -2.66 13.28
N ALA A 82 -19.13 -2.38 13.64
CA ALA A 82 -20.19 -3.37 13.74
C ALA A 82 -20.53 -4.00 12.38
N PRO A 83 -21.15 -5.20 12.35
CA PRO A 83 -21.72 -5.76 11.12
C PRO A 83 -22.74 -4.81 10.48
N ASN A 84 -22.80 -4.78 9.14
CA ASN A 84 -23.75 -3.97 8.37
C ASN A 84 -23.78 -2.49 8.81
N SER A 85 -22.60 -1.92 9.10
CA SER A 85 -22.48 -0.54 9.59
C SER A 85 -21.49 0.27 8.76
N LEU A 86 -21.50 1.59 8.97
CA LEU A 86 -20.56 2.53 8.40
C LEU A 86 -19.79 3.20 9.54
N SER A 87 -18.47 3.27 9.42
CA SER A 87 -17.62 4.05 10.34
C SER A 87 -16.97 5.20 9.58
N THR A 88 -16.93 6.37 10.20
CA THR A 88 -16.32 7.57 9.63
C THR A 88 -15.11 7.96 10.45
N VAL A 89 -14.00 8.21 9.77
CA VAL A 89 -12.78 8.79 10.33
C VAL A 89 -12.68 10.20 9.81
N ILE A 90 -12.67 11.16 10.73
CA ILE A 90 -12.57 12.60 10.42
C ILE A 90 -11.22 13.07 10.94
N TRP A 91 -10.50 13.81 10.11
CA TRP A 91 -9.24 14.42 10.51
C TRP A 91 -9.57 15.57 11.43
N ASN A 92 -9.13 15.51 12.68
CA ASN A 92 -9.55 16.44 13.73
C ASN A 92 -8.37 17.00 14.53
N GLY A 93 -7.14 16.70 14.09
CA GLY A 93 -5.93 17.26 14.67
C GLY A 93 -5.75 18.72 14.31
N SER A 94 -4.96 19.45 15.09
CA SER A 94 -4.63 20.85 14.80
C SER A 94 -3.86 20.99 13.49
N THR A 95 -4.14 22.04 12.72
CA THR A 95 -3.35 22.44 11.54
C THR A 95 -1.98 22.97 11.95
N VAL A 96 -1.04 22.06 12.14
CA VAL A 96 0.36 22.35 12.48
C VAL A 96 1.26 21.42 11.69
N PRO A 97 2.48 21.87 11.31
CA PRO A 97 3.46 21.04 10.62
C PRO A 97 3.61 19.64 11.20
N HIS A 98 3.71 18.64 10.30
CA HIS A 98 3.92 17.22 10.60
C HIS A 98 2.72 16.50 11.22
N ASN A 99 1.50 17.04 11.12
CA ASN A 99 0.29 16.42 11.66
C ASN A 99 -0.56 15.74 10.59
N LEU A 100 -0.20 14.53 10.16
CA LEU A 100 -0.93 13.81 9.11
C LEU A 100 -2.45 13.63 9.32
N PHE A 101 -2.98 13.86 10.53
CA PHE A 101 -4.41 13.90 10.85
C PHE A 101 -4.97 15.32 11.11
N ALA A 102 -4.30 16.38 10.65
CA ALA A 102 -4.79 17.75 10.71
C ALA A 102 -6.11 17.90 9.97
N TYR A 103 -7.05 18.66 10.55
CA TYR A 103 -8.37 18.88 9.94
C TYR A 103 -8.33 19.67 8.64
N ASP A 104 -7.19 20.30 8.35
CA ASP A 104 -6.91 21.18 7.21
C ASP A 104 -5.40 21.02 6.93
N TYR A 105 -5.04 19.79 6.54
CA TYR A 105 -3.72 19.24 6.35
C TYR A 105 -2.95 19.91 5.22
N ASP A 106 -3.59 20.29 4.12
CA ASP A 106 -2.93 20.96 3.01
C ASP A 106 -2.55 22.43 3.30
N ASP A 107 -3.06 23.00 4.40
CA ASP A 107 -2.69 24.30 4.96
C ASP A 107 -1.60 24.27 6.05
N GLU A 108 -1.15 23.09 6.49
CA GLU A 108 -0.15 22.94 7.58
C GLU A 108 1.11 23.78 7.39
N TRP A 109 1.48 24.00 6.12
CA TRP A 109 2.71 24.65 5.70
C TRP A 109 2.47 25.90 4.86
N GLY A 110 1.32 26.57 5.02
CA GLY A 110 1.02 27.81 4.31
C GLY A 110 2.21 28.78 4.28
N GLN A 111 2.42 29.43 3.12
CA GLN A 111 3.51 30.40 2.85
C GLN A 111 4.92 29.81 2.70
N THR A 112 5.14 28.51 2.85
CA THR A 112 6.51 27.95 2.83
C THR A 112 7.07 27.70 1.44
N THR A 113 6.21 27.53 0.43
CA THR A 113 6.64 27.16 -0.93
C THR A 113 5.75 27.80 -1.99
N SER A 114 6.38 28.38 -3.03
CA SER A 114 5.63 28.91 -4.18
C SER A 114 5.14 27.74 -5.03
N ASN A 115 3.83 27.48 -5.02
CA ASN A 115 3.17 26.56 -5.94
C ASN A 115 2.62 27.35 -7.15
N SER A 116 3.14 27.09 -8.36
CA SER A 116 2.65 27.73 -9.58
C SER A 116 1.25 27.27 -10.02
N GLY A 117 0.78 26.13 -9.48
CA GLY A 117 -0.56 25.60 -9.67
C GLY A 117 -1.57 26.04 -8.61
N CYS A 118 -1.18 26.96 -7.72
CA CYS A 118 -2.07 27.46 -6.68
C CYS A 118 -3.20 28.31 -7.26
N VAL A 119 -4.44 28.04 -6.86
CA VAL A 119 -5.64 28.74 -7.36
C VAL A 119 -6.18 29.78 -6.38
N VAL A 120 -5.67 29.81 -5.15
CA VAL A 120 -6.05 30.77 -4.11
C VAL A 120 -4.92 31.78 -3.81
N THR A 121 -5.05 32.53 -2.71
CA THR A 121 -4.00 33.43 -2.25
C THR A 121 -2.69 32.69 -1.96
N SER A 122 -1.57 33.26 -2.40
CA SER A 122 -0.22 32.65 -2.25
C SER A 122 0.18 32.31 -0.81
N SER A 123 -0.59 32.77 0.18
CA SER A 123 -0.33 32.54 1.59
C SER A 123 -0.78 31.17 2.12
N LEU A 124 -1.65 30.46 1.40
CA LEU A 124 -2.16 29.15 1.79
C LEU A 124 -1.44 28.02 1.04
N CYS A 125 -0.92 28.32 -0.15
CA CYS A 125 -0.21 27.35 -0.96
C CYS A 125 1.06 26.83 -0.28
N SER A 126 1.26 25.52 -0.39
CA SER A 126 2.45 24.84 0.10
C SER A 126 2.64 23.48 -0.60
N PHE A 127 3.82 22.89 -0.41
CA PHE A 127 4.15 21.54 -0.83
C PHE A 127 4.11 20.58 0.37
N VAL A 128 2.92 20.40 0.96
CA VAL A 128 2.71 19.54 2.14
C VAL A 128 3.13 18.10 1.83
N GLY A 129 2.72 17.59 0.66
CA GLY A 129 3.01 16.24 0.21
C GLY A 129 1.85 15.27 0.37
N ASN A 130 1.88 14.20 -0.41
CA ASN A 130 0.92 13.10 -0.30
C ASN A 130 1.35 12.05 0.73
N PHE A 131 0.37 11.28 1.18
CA PHE A 131 0.57 10.16 2.10
C PHE A 131 -0.11 8.88 1.62
N LYS A 132 0.43 7.77 2.12
CA LYS A 132 -0.09 6.42 1.94
C LYS A 132 -0.90 6.05 3.17
N VAL A 133 -2.06 5.46 2.95
CA VAL A 133 -2.95 4.96 3.99
C VAL A 133 -2.83 3.47 4.06
N THR A 134 -2.67 2.95 5.28
CA THR A 134 -2.74 1.53 5.58
C THR A 134 -3.83 1.30 6.62
N PHE A 135 -4.91 0.65 6.20
CA PHE A 135 -5.96 0.16 7.08
C PHE A 135 -5.63 -1.26 7.53
N THR A 136 -5.80 -1.54 8.82
CA THR A 136 -5.73 -2.88 9.39
C THR A 136 -6.86 -3.12 10.38
N ALA A 137 -7.38 -4.33 10.39
CA ALA A 137 -8.32 -4.80 11.40
C ALA A 137 -8.33 -6.33 11.47
N THR A 138 -9.05 -6.88 12.45
CA THR A 138 -9.41 -8.31 12.52
C THR A 138 -10.89 -8.47 12.16
N TRP A 139 -11.18 -9.32 11.18
CA TRP A 139 -12.55 -9.69 10.81
C TRP A 139 -12.98 -10.94 11.57
N ASN A 140 -14.01 -10.83 12.41
CA ASN A 140 -14.44 -11.91 13.32
C ASN A 140 -15.35 -12.95 12.66
N ASN A 141 -15.03 -13.37 11.43
CA ASN A 141 -15.76 -14.42 10.75
C ASN A 141 -15.23 -15.80 11.18
N PRO A 142 -16.01 -16.62 11.90
CA PRO A 142 -15.57 -17.92 12.39
C PRO A 142 -15.26 -18.92 11.26
N ALA A 143 -15.76 -18.69 10.04
CA ALA A 143 -15.43 -19.51 8.88
C ALA A 143 -13.95 -19.42 8.46
N TYR A 144 -13.25 -18.35 8.86
CA TYR A 144 -11.84 -18.11 8.52
C TYR A 144 -10.89 -18.33 9.70
N GLY A 145 -11.44 -18.59 10.89
CA GLY A 145 -10.68 -18.98 12.07
C GLY A 145 -11.34 -18.56 13.39
N PRO A 146 -11.09 -19.26 14.51
CA PRO A 146 -11.72 -18.99 15.80
C PRO A 146 -11.28 -17.67 16.45
N GLY A 147 -10.16 -17.08 16.01
CA GLY A 147 -9.65 -15.79 16.51
C GLY A 147 -9.88 -14.60 15.56
N GLY A 148 -10.71 -14.78 14.54
CA GLY A 148 -10.83 -13.84 13.44
C GLY A 148 -9.65 -13.93 12.47
N THR A 149 -9.68 -13.10 11.42
CA THR A 149 -8.68 -13.10 10.36
C THR A 149 -8.26 -11.67 10.04
N PRO A 150 -6.96 -11.38 9.85
CA PRO A 150 -6.52 -10.04 9.49
C PRO A 150 -7.15 -9.62 8.15
N ILE A 151 -7.55 -8.37 8.09
CA ILE A 151 -8.01 -7.69 6.88
C ILE A 151 -7.23 -6.40 6.71
N THR A 152 -7.00 -6.00 5.47
CA THR A 152 -6.18 -4.83 5.15
C THR A 152 -6.60 -4.13 3.88
N ALA A 153 -6.31 -2.83 3.81
CA ALA A 153 -6.31 -2.06 2.59
C ALA A 153 -5.09 -1.12 2.60
N ILE A 154 -4.49 -0.93 1.43
CA ILE A 154 -3.41 0.02 1.21
C ILE A 154 -3.75 0.87 0.01
N PHE A 155 -3.70 2.19 0.17
CA PHE A 155 -3.97 3.12 -0.92
C PHE A 155 -3.26 4.46 -0.72
N SER A 156 -3.25 5.28 -1.76
CA SER A 156 -2.85 6.69 -1.71
C SER A 156 -3.66 7.46 -2.77
N PRO A 157 -3.62 8.81 -2.78
CA PRO A 157 -4.21 9.60 -3.85
C PRO A 157 -3.82 9.12 -5.26
N SER A 158 -2.59 8.63 -5.47
CA SER A 158 -2.08 8.14 -6.76
C SER A 158 -2.19 6.62 -7.00
N SER A 159 -2.51 5.84 -5.97
CA SER A 159 -2.61 4.38 -6.03
C SER A 159 -3.84 3.92 -5.25
N ASN A 160 -5.01 4.04 -5.87
CA ASN A 160 -6.31 3.72 -5.29
C ASN A 160 -7.13 2.81 -6.23
N ALA A 161 -8.31 2.39 -5.78
CA ALA A 161 -9.19 1.47 -6.50
C ALA A 161 -9.75 2.03 -7.83
N THR A 162 -9.76 3.36 -8.02
CA THR A 162 -10.22 4.00 -9.26
C THR A 162 -9.17 3.95 -10.37
N GLY A 163 -7.90 3.71 -10.03
CA GLY A 163 -6.78 3.71 -10.97
C GLY A 163 -6.35 5.11 -11.46
N GLY A 164 -7.00 6.18 -10.97
CA GLY A 164 -6.64 7.56 -11.24
C GLY A 164 -6.26 8.32 -9.98
N PHE A 165 -5.79 9.56 -10.13
CA PHE A 165 -5.58 10.43 -8.99
C PHE A 165 -6.93 10.83 -8.40
N VAL A 166 -7.06 10.74 -7.07
CA VAL A 166 -8.19 11.29 -6.34
C VAL A 166 -7.65 12.34 -5.38
N GLY A 167 -8.05 13.59 -5.62
CA GLY A 167 -7.74 14.71 -4.73
C GLY A 167 -8.21 14.39 -3.32
N TRP A 168 -7.34 14.67 -2.37
CA TRP A 168 -7.64 14.49 -0.96
C TRP A 168 -7.33 15.81 -0.29
N GLU A 169 -8.37 16.58 0.00
CA GLU A 169 -8.27 17.89 0.66
C GLU A 169 -7.24 18.80 -0.01
N GLY A 170 -7.60 19.36 -1.17
CA GLY A 170 -6.76 20.33 -1.87
C GLY A 170 -5.43 19.83 -2.47
N LEU A 171 -4.98 18.63 -2.11
CA LEU A 171 -3.76 18.04 -2.62
C LEU A 171 -3.90 17.57 -4.06
N ASP A 172 -2.87 17.87 -4.86
CA ASP A 172 -2.71 17.42 -6.23
C ASP A 172 -1.81 16.16 -6.37
N PRO A 173 -1.65 15.60 -7.60
CA PRO A 173 -0.79 14.44 -7.84
C PRO A 173 0.67 14.61 -7.43
N PHE A 174 1.13 15.85 -7.31
CA PHE A 174 2.47 16.21 -6.93
C PHE A 174 2.59 16.54 -5.44
N GLY A 175 1.48 16.59 -4.69
CA GLY A 175 1.41 16.89 -3.25
C GLY A 175 1.37 18.38 -2.94
N LEU A 176 1.00 19.20 -3.93
CA LEU A 176 0.84 20.63 -3.78
C LEU A 176 -0.57 20.93 -3.28
N SER A 177 -0.69 21.81 -2.29
CA SER A 177 -1.98 22.26 -1.75
C SER A 177 -2.63 23.31 -2.63
N GLU A 178 -3.92 23.55 -2.37
CA GLU A 178 -4.63 24.72 -2.87
C GLU A 178 -4.65 24.82 -4.40
N THR A 179 -4.85 23.67 -5.06
CA THR A 179 -4.86 23.54 -6.52
C THR A 179 -6.28 23.39 -7.05
N THR A 180 -6.46 23.05 -8.34
CA THR A 180 -7.78 22.68 -8.88
C THR A 180 -8.37 21.42 -8.25
N TYR A 181 -7.62 20.69 -7.40
CA TYR A 181 -8.11 19.55 -6.63
C TYR A 181 -8.66 19.96 -5.24
N ASP A 182 -8.55 21.24 -4.90
CA ASP A 182 -9.24 21.86 -3.78
C ASP A 182 -10.68 22.16 -4.15
N ASP A 183 -11.52 21.14 -4.06
CA ASP A 183 -12.92 21.21 -4.47
C ASP A 183 -13.84 20.85 -3.31
N HIS A 184 -14.36 21.85 -2.61
CA HIS A 184 -15.21 21.74 -1.41
C HIS A 184 -16.66 21.28 -1.69
N VAL A 185 -16.91 20.42 -2.68
CA VAL A 185 -18.28 20.05 -3.12
C VAL A 185 -19.08 19.25 -2.08
N GLY A 186 -18.43 18.69 -1.06
CA GLY A 186 -19.09 17.97 0.04
C GLY A 186 -19.68 16.61 -0.36
N THR A 187 -19.16 15.99 -1.42
CA THR A 187 -19.59 14.66 -1.89
C THR A 187 -18.49 13.62 -1.72
N PRO A 188 -18.83 12.33 -1.48
CA PRO A 188 -17.84 11.27 -1.51
C PRO A 188 -17.16 11.18 -2.87
N ASN A 189 -15.84 11.01 -2.86
CA ASN A 189 -15.02 10.84 -4.07
C ASN A 189 -15.09 9.41 -4.62
N GLY A 190 -15.93 8.55 -4.03
CA GLY A 190 -16.11 7.15 -4.37
C GLY A 190 -15.15 6.21 -3.64
N VAL A 191 -15.08 4.97 -4.12
CA VAL A 191 -14.27 3.90 -3.53
C VAL A 191 -12.78 4.18 -3.76
N LEU A 192 -12.06 4.48 -2.68
CA LEU A 192 -10.60 4.65 -2.70
C LEU A 192 -9.87 3.32 -2.51
N ALA A 193 -10.43 2.40 -1.72
CA ALA A 193 -9.76 1.13 -1.48
C ALA A 193 -10.73 -0.02 -1.24
N ASN A 194 -10.27 -1.19 -1.65
CA ASN A 194 -10.89 -2.47 -1.31
C ASN A 194 -10.16 -3.06 -0.11
N ILE A 195 -10.93 -3.51 0.88
CA ILE A 195 -10.43 -4.23 2.05
C ILE A 195 -10.46 -5.72 1.75
N TYR A 196 -9.31 -6.37 1.84
CA TYR A 196 -9.17 -7.79 1.54
C TYR A 196 -8.79 -8.59 2.79
N VAL A 197 -9.15 -9.88 2.78
CA VAL A 197 -8.62 -10.86 3.73
C VAL A 197 -7.12 -11.07 3.51
N GLY A 198 -6.39 -11.06 4.62
CA GLY A 198 -4.95 -11.26 4.68
C GLY A 198 -4.21 -10.06 5.27
N THR A 199 -2.92 -10.27 5.52
CA THR A 199 -1.97 -9.18 5.75
C THR A 199 -1.61 -8.53 4.43
N PRO A 200 -1.23 -7.23 4.41
CA PRO A 200 -0.85 -6.57 3.18
C PRO A 200 0.24 -7.39 2.51
N THR A 201 -0.03 -7.84 1.29
CA THR A 201 1.04 -8.35 0.45
C THR A 201 1.88 -7.13 0.15
N THR A 202 3.03 -7.00 0.82
CA THR A 202 4.13 -6.27 0.20
C THR A 202 4.27 -6.89 -1.17
N VAL A 203 3.90 -6.14 -2.23
CA VAL A 203 4.07 -6.55 -3.62
C VAL A 203 5.46 -7.15 -3.67
N GLY A 204 5.54 -8.47 -3.86
CA GLY A 204 6.72 -9.26 -3.50
C GLY A 204 7.92 -8.52 -4.03
N GLY A 205 8.75 -8.01 -3.09
CA GLY A 205 9.79 -7.05 -3.42
C GLY A 205 10.54 -7.54 -4.64
N VAL A 206 10.82 -6.63 -5.59
CA VAL A 206 11.60 -6.96 -6.78
C VAL A 206 12.74 -7.87 -6.32
N PRO A 207 12.87 -9.09 -6.88
CA PRO A 207 13.86 -10.04 -6.41
C PRO A 207 15.19 -9.31 -6.28
N GLU A 208 15.88 -9.49 -5.16
CA GLU A 208 17.10 -8.73 -4.90
C GLU A 208 18.05 -8.85 -6.10
N PRO A 209 18.89 -7.85 -6.39
CA PRO A 209 19.83 -7.92 -7.51
C PRO A 209 20.67 -9.21 -7.53
N SER A 210 20.95 -9.79 -6.36
CA SER A 210 21.59 -11.10 -6.19
C SER A 210 20.76 -12.26 -6.75
N THR A 211 19.44 -12.23 -6.59
CA THR A 211 18.51 -13.22 -7.14
C THR A 211 18.53 -13.19 -8.67
N TRP A 212 18.55 -11.99 -9.26
CA TRP A 212 18.72 -11.84 -10.71
C TRP A 212 20.07 -12.36 -11.17
N ALA A 213 21.15 -12.03 -10.45
CA ALA A 213 22.49 -12.50 -10.77
C ALA A 213 22.58 -14.03 -10.74
N MET A 214 22.02 -14.68 -9.71
CA MET A 214 22.02 -16.13 -9.59
C MET A 214 21.20 -16.81 -10.70
N MET A 215 20.05 -16.23 -11.05
CA MET A 215 19.23 -16.72 -12.16
C MET A 215 19.97 -16.62 -13.50
N LEU A 216 20.60 -15.47 -13.78
CA LEU A 216 21.40 -15.25 -14.99
C LEU A 216 22.61 -16.19 -15.03
N LEU A 217 23.34 -16.36 -13.93
CA LEU A 217 24.45 -17.30 -13.84
C LEU A 217 24.01 -18.75 -14.10
N GLY A 218 22.85 -19.14 -13.58
CA GLY A 218 22.24 -20.45 -13.86
C GLY A 218 21.98 -20.65 -15.35
N PHE A 219 21.30 -19.69 -15.99
CA PHE A 219 21.02 -19.76 -17.44
C PHE A 219 22.29 -19.72 -18.29
N CYS A 220 23.27 -18.88 -17.94
CA CYS A 220 24.57 -18.83 -18.61
C CYS A 220 25.32 -20.17 -18.50
N SER A 221 25.31 -20.79 -17.32
CA SER A 221 25.98 -22.07 -17.09
C SER A 221 25.37 -23.19 -17.95
N ILE A 222 24.03 -23.27 -18.01
CA ILE A 222 23.31 -24.25 -18.82
C ILE A 222 23.58 -24.02 -20.32
N SER A 223 23.49 -22.76 -20.76
CA SER A 223 23.73 -22.38 -22.16
C SER A 223 25.15 -22.72 -22.61
N PHE A 224 26.14 -22.45 -21.76
CA PHE A 224 27.54 -22.78 -22.02
C PHE A 224 27.77 -24.30 -22.10
N MET A 225 27.17 -25.09 -21.20
CA MET A 225 27.27 -26.54 -21.26
C MET A 225 26.60 -27.13 -22.53
N ALA A 226 25.45 -26.60 -22.93
CA ALA A 226 24.78 -27.00 -24.16
C ALA A 226 25.63 -26.65 -25.40
N TYR A 227 26.25 -25.46 -25.42
CA TYR A 227 27.17 -25.05 -26.48
C TYR A 227 28.36 -26.03 -26.62
N ARG A 228 29.01 -26.39 -25.50
CA ARG A 228 30.16 -27.32 -25.53
C ARG A 228 29.81 -28.73 -26.02
N ARG A 229 28.57 -29.20 -25.85
CA ARG A 229 28.16 -30.54 -26.31
C ARG A 229 28.00 -30.64 -27.83
N ARG A 230 27.86 -29.52 -28.55
CA ARG A 230 27.68 -29.52 -30.02
C ARG A 230 28.94 -29.81 -30.82
N SER A 231 30.15 -29.79 -30.22
CA SER A 231 31.41 -29.94 -30.96
C SER A 231 31.77 -31.38 -31.35
N ASN A 232 30.93 -32.39 -31.06
CA ASN A 232 31.21 -33.80 -31.36
C ASN A 232 30.29 -34.43 -32.43
N PHE A 233 29.55 -33.62 -33.19
CA PHE A 233 28.78 -34.12 -34.33
C PHE A 233 29.70 -34.27 -35.57
N THR A 234 30.50 -35.34 -35.57
CA THR A 234 31.28 -35.75 -36.75
C THR A 234 30.31 -36.25 -37.81
N VAL A 235 30.06 -35.44 -38.85
CA VAL A 235 29.38 -35.88 -40.07
C VAL A 235 30.29 -36.91 -40.75
N ARG A 236 29.98 -38.21 -40.60
CA ARG A 236 30.54 -39.23 -41.50
C ARG A 236 29.79 -39.12 -42.82
N ALA A 237 30.39 -38.42 -43.78
CA ALA A 237 30.01 -38.54 -45.18
C ALA A 237 30.40 -39.95 -45.67
N LEU A 238 29.46 -40.63 -46.32
CA LEU A 238 29.65 -41.90 -47.03
C LEU A 238 30.17 -41.63 -48.45
#